data_AF-A0A9P7UNJ9-F1
#
_entry.id   AF-A0A9P7UNJ9-F1
#
_cell.length_a   1.000
_cell.length_b   1.000
_cell.length_c   1.000
_cell.angle_alpha   90.00
_cell.angle_beta   90.00
_cell.angle_gamma   90.00
#
_symmetry.space_group_name_H-M   'P 1'
#
loop_
_entity.id
_entity.type
_entity.pdbx_description
1 polymer ?
#
loop_
_entity_poly.entity_id
_entity_poly.type
_entity_poly.pdbx_seq_one_letter_code
_entity_poly.pdbx_strand_id
1 'polypeptide(L)'
;MSTVESPLATKAHQGAKPQEGTSDVSKADLEALFAEERPGWTGYVEWEQYPDKKEMATKILVTKKFTPIPEFQFVPLPNTNPVLIGHRWKEYHEVLGLKSIVDFSWETVQKEKHDLIHILDFPYNGETRRPQLLEGKITSNEYHFVRNHGGVPNIKEDEFELEIGGLVKTPVKLSMKDLKDPSKFPSVFFVPSHKAYSIQHPTGKSR
;
A
#
# COMPACT_ATOMS: atom_id res chain seq x y z
N MET A 1 39.32 -52.39 -7.32
CA MET A 1 39.10 -51.12 -6.61
C MET A 1 38.78 -50.08 -7.66
N SER A 2 37.49 -49.85 -7.89
CA SER A 2 36.98 -48.98 -8.96
C SER A 2 36.69 -47.60 -8.39
N THR A 3 37.43 -46.62 -8.87
CA THR A 3 37.19 -45.20 -8.69
C THR A 3 35.98 -44.79 -9.52
N VAL A 4 35.01 -44.12 -8.89
CA VAL A 4 33.86 -43.52 -9.58
C VAL A 4 34.12 -42.00 -9.59
N GLU A 5 34.60 -41.50 -10.73
CA GLU A 5 34.52 -40.08 -11.06
C GLU A 5 33.13 -39.77 -11.61
N SER A 6 32.54 -38.68 -11.13
CA SER A 6 31.23 -38.18 -11.56
C SER A 6 31.43 -37.06 -12.58
N PRO A 7 30.90 -37.13 -13.81
CA PRO A 7 30.89 -36.00 -14.71
C PRO A 7 29.56 -35.24 -14.63
N LEU A 8 29.68 -33.98 -14.21
CA LEU A 8 28.69 -32.92 -14.38
C LEU A 8 28.49 -32.69 -15.88
N ALA A 9 27.30 -32.98 -16.42
CA ALA A 9 26.96 -32.73 -17.82
C ALA A 9 25.88 -31.65 -17.93
N THR A 10 26.33 -30.45 -18.28
CA THR A 10 25.54 -29.30 -18.72
C THR A 10 24.77 -29.66 -20.00
N LYS A 11 23.43 -29.63 -19.98
CA LYS A 11 22.64 -29.63 -21.22
C LYS A 11 22.26 -28.20 -21.58
N ALA A 12 22.87 -27.71 -22.65
CA ALA A 12 22.44 -26.51 -23.35
C ALA A 12 20.98 -26.68 -23.82
N HIS A 13 20.09 -25.80 -23.35
CA HIS A 13 18.75 -25.70 -23.90
C HIS A 13 18.80 -24.84 -25.16
N GLN A 14 18.52 -25.47 -26.29
CA GLN A 14 18.43 -24.84 -27.60
C GLN A 14 17.28 -23.82 -27.59
N GLY A 15 17.57 -22.62 -28.10
CA GLY A 15 16.65 -21.50 -28.11
C GLY A 15 15.35 -21.81 -28.84
N ALA A 16 14.24 -21.75 -28.10
CA ALA A 16 12.94 -21.51 -28.69
C ALA A 16 12.91 -20.06 -29.20
N LYS A 17 12.60 -19.88 -30.49
CA LYS A 17 12.31 -18.56 -31.06
C LYS A 17 11.17 -17.91 -30.28
N PRO A 18 11.24 -16.62 -29.93
CA PRO A 18 10.08 -15.91 -29.40
C PRO A 18 8.99 -15.93 -30.47
N GLN A 19 7.81 -16.44 -30.13
CA GLN A 19 6.63 -16.20 -30.93
C GLN A 19 6.26 -14.72 -30.78
N GLU A 20 6.44 -13.96 -31.86
CA GLU A 20 5.85 -12.64 -32.02
C GLU A 20 4.33 -12.76 -31.96
N GLY A 21 3.75 -12.14 -30.94
CA GLY A 21 2.32 -12.13 -30.69
C GLY A 21 1.98 -11.22 -29.52
N THR A 22 2.56 -10.02 -29.48
CA THR A 22 2.07 -8.97 -28.57
C THR A 22 0.86 -8.32 -29.23
N SER A 23 -0.31 -8.92 -29.05
CA SER A 23 -1.56 -8.17 -29.16
C SER A 23 -1.51 -7.03 -28.13
N ASP A 24 -1.59 -5.78 -28.59
CA ASP A 24 -1.83 -4.66 -27.70
C ASP A 24 -3.11 -4.95 -26.90
N VAL A 25 -2.95 -5.26 -25.62
CA VAL A 25 -4.07 -5.50 -24.71
C VAL A 25 -4.81 -4.17 -24.57
N SER A 26 -6.10 -4.15 -24.90
CA SER A 26 -6.85 -2.89 -24.86
C SER A 26 -7.02 -2.43 -23.41
N LYS A 27 -7.26 -1.13 -23.21
CA LYS A 27 -7.53 -0.57 -21.87
C LYS A 27 -8.69 -1.28 -21.18
N ALA A 28 -9.75 -1.60 -21.92
CA ALA A 28 -10.91 -2.30 -21.39
C ALA A 28 -10.56 -3.74 -20.93
N ASP A 29 -9.68 -4.41 -21.67
CA ASP A 29 -9.20 -5.75 -21.27
C ASP A 29 -8.34 -5.69 -20.00
N LEU A 30 -7.52 -4.65 -19.83
CA LEU A 30 -6.75 -4.43 -18.60
C LEU A 30 -7.66 -4.13 -17.40
N GLU A 31 -8.64 -3.25 -17.57
CA GLU A 31 -9.62 -2.92 -16.53
C GLU A 31 -10.43 -4.16 -16.11
N ALA A 32 -10.79 -5.03 -17.05
CA ALA A 32 -11.43 -6.31 -16.74
C ALA A 32 -10.47 -7.30 -16.05
N LEU A 33 -9.23 -7.38 -16.53
CA LEU A 33 -8.21 -8.29 -16.00
C LEU A 33 -7.84 -7.94 -14.55
N PHE A 34 -7.75 -6.65 -14.21
CA PHE A 34 -7.39 -6.15 -12.89
C PHE A 34 -8.55 -5.50 -12.13
N ALA A 35 -9.79 -5.92 -12.43
CA ALA A 35 -10.98 -5.43 -11.76
C ALA A 35 -10.95 -5.67 -10.23
N GLU A 36 -11.63 -4.79 -9.50
CA GLU A 36 -11.83 -4.89 -8.05
C GLU A 36 -12.80 -6.03 -7.72
N GLU A 37 -12.43 -6.88 -6.76
CA GLU A 37 -13.26 -8.03 -6.37
C GLU A 37 -14.15 -7.74 -5.15
N ARG A 38 -13.73 -6.79 -4.31
CA ARG A 38 -14.37 -6.53 -3.02
C ARG A 38 -15.33 -5.35 -3.13
N PRO A 39 -16.65 -5.55 -2.94
CA PRO A 39 -17.62 -4.47 -2.93
C PRO A 39 -17.23 -3.39 -1.91
N GLY A 40 -17.29 -2.12 -2.31
CA GLY A 40 -16.97 -1.00 -1.43
C GLY A 40 -15.48 -0.81 -1.12
N TRP A 41 -14.58 -1.55 -1.75
CA TRP A 41 -13.13 -1.38 -1.63
C TRP A 41 -12.54 -0.83 -2.93
N THR A 42 -12.73 0.47 -3.16
CA THR A 42 -12.20 1.13 -4.35
C THR A 42 -10.68 1.32 -4.24
N GLY A 43 -9.98 0.98 -5.31
CA GLY A 43 -8.53 0.96 -5.43
C GLY A 43 -7.86 -0.29 -4.85
N TYR A 44 -8.63 -1.33 -4.55
CA TYR A 44 -8.11 -2.62 -4.09
C TYR A 44 -8.13 -3.65 -5.22
N VAL A 45 -7.02 -4.36 -5.40
CA VAL A 45 -6.89 -5.50 -6.30
C VAL A 45 -6.39 -6.67 -5.49
N GLU A 46 -7.11 -7.80 -5.49
CA GLU A 46 -6.66 -9.03 -4.82
C GLU A 46 -5.58 -9.73 -5.65
N TRP A 47 -4.38 -9.86 -5.08
CA TRP A 47 -3.23 -10.47 -5.75
C TRP A 47 -2.90 -11.85 -5.21
N GLU A 48 -3.23 -12.14 -3.95
CA GLU A 48 -2.79 -13.36 -3.28
C GLU A 48 -3.66 -14.55 -3.66
N GLN A 49 -4.97 -14.33 -3.85
CA GLN A 49 -5.91 -15.38 -4.26
C GLN A 49 -5.90 -15.64 -5.77
N TYR A 50 -5.31 -14.75 -6.56
CA TYR A 50 -5.31 -14.80 -8.03
C TYR A 50 -3.86 -14.82 -8.58
N PRO A 51 -3.13 -15.94 -8.47
CA PRO A 51 -1.75 -16.04 -8.94
C PRO A 51 -1.62 -15.77 -10.45
N ASP A 52 -2.60 -16.17 -11.25
CA ASP A 52 -2.61 -15.93 -12.70
C ASP A 52 -2.64 -14.42 -13.03
N LYS A 53 -3.38 -13.62 -12.24
CA LYS A 53 -3.42 -12.16 -12.36
C LYS A 53 -2.03 -11.57 -12.12
N LYS A 54 -1.33 -12.05 -11.10
CA LYS A 54 0.06 -11.65 -10.78
C LYS A 54 1.04 -12.05 -11.88
N GLU A 55 0.87 -13.22 -12.48
CA GLU A 55 1.68 -13.66 -13.62
C GLU A 55 1.43 -12.78 -14.85
N MET A 56 0.17 -12.45 -15.16
CA MET A 56 -0.18 -11.58 -16.28
C MET A 56 0.33 -10.15 -16.08
N ALA A 57 0.20 -9.59 -14.88
CA ALA A 57 0.81 -8.30 -14.55
C ALA A 57 2.33 -8.34 -14.77
N THR A 58 3.00 -9.41 -14.34
CA THR A 58 4.44 -9.61 -14.55
C THR A 58 4.76 -9.63 -16.04
N LYS A 59 4.04 -10.43 -16.85
CA LYS A 59 4.21 -10.51 -18.30
C LYS A 59 4.03 -9.15 -18.98
N ILE A 60 3.06 -8.35 -18.57
CA ILE A 60 2.85 -7.01 -19.13
C ILE A 60 4.01 -6.09 -18.73
N LEU A 61 4.37 -6.03 -17.44
CA LEU A 61 5.38 -5.10 -16.94
C LEU A 61 6.76 -5.37 -17.58
N VAL A 62 7.18 -6.63 -17.78
CA VAL A 62 8.49 -6.92 -18.40
C VAL A 62 8.60 -6.48 -19.86
N THR A 63 7.49 -6.22 -20.55
CA THR A 63 7.50 -5.72 -21.94
C THR A 63 7.79 -4.23 -22.04
N LYS A 64 7.73 -3.50 -20.92
CA LYS A 64 7.86 -2.04 -20.89
C LYS A 64 9.21 -1.63 -20.28
N LYS A 65 9.68 -0.46 -20.68
CA LYS A 65 10.81 0.23 -20.03
C LYS A 65 10.24 1.32 -19.14
N PHE A 66 10.75 1.37 -17.91
CA PHE A 66 10.27 2.30 -16.89
C PHE A 66 11.35 3.30 -16.51
N THR A 67 10.91 4.43 -15.97
CA THR A 67 11.81 5.42 -15.37
C THR A 67 12.66 4.74 -14.29
N PRO A 68 14.00 4.89 -14.33
CA PRO A 68 14.86 4.28 -13.33
C PRO A 68 14.54 4.82 -11.94
N ILE A 69 14.83 4.02 -10.91
CA ILE A 69 14.78 4.51 -9.55
C ILE A 69 15.83 5.63 -9.39
N PRO A 70 15.52 6.71 -8.69
CA PRO A 70 16.52 7.70 -8.36
C PRO A 70 17.67 7.05 -7.57
N GLU A 71 18.90 7.32 -7.95
CA GLU A 71 20.08 6.79 -7.28
C GLU A 71 20.53 7.78 -6.20
N PHE A 72 20.46 7.36 -4.94
CA PHE A 72 20.81 8.18 -3.77
C PHE A 72 21.93 7.59 -2.92
N GLN A 73 22.30 6.32 -3.14
CA GLN A 73 23.31 5.64 -2.34
C GLN A 73 24.73 5.91 -2.87
N PHE A 74 24.86 6.15 -4.17
CA PHE A 74 26.17 6.35 -4.83
C PHE A 74 26.49 7.79 -5.22
N VAL A 75 25.62 8.75 -4.88
CA VAL A 75 25.83 10.18 -5.14
C VAL A 75 26.03 10.93 -3.81
N PRO A 76 26.71 12.10 -3.81
CA PRO A 76 26.73 12.96 -2.64
C PRO A 76 25.31 13.28 -2.16
N LEU A 77 25.12 13.27 -0.84
CA LEU A 77 23.83 13.61 -0.26
C LEU A 77 23.38 15.00 -0.73
N PRO A 78 22.11 15.16 -1.16
CA PRO A 78 21.61 16.45 -1.56
C PRO A 78 21.59 17.41 -0.37
N ASN A 79 21.80 18.71 -0.64
CA ASN A 79 21.77 19.75 0.40
C ASN A 79 20.35 20.04 0.94
N THR A 80 19.33 19.47 0.30
CA THR A 80 17.92 19.60 0.66
C THR A 80 17.23 18.24 0.51
N ASN A 81 16.18 17.99 1.30
CA ASN A 81 15.34 16.81 1.10
C ASN A 81 14.72 16.85 -0.32
N PRO A 82 15.04 15.90 -1.20
CA PRO A 82 14.48 15.90 -2.54
C PRO A 82 12.99 15.54 -2.48
N VAL A 83 12.17 16.27 -3.23
CA VAL A 83 10.79 15.86 -3.49
C VAL A 83 10.81 14.79 -4.57
N LEU A 84 10.35 13.60 -4.23
CA LEU A 84 10.26 12.44 -5.10
C LEU A 84 8.87 12.37 -5.73
N ILE A 85 8.81 12.00 -7.00
CA ILE A 85 7.52 11.84 -7.71
C ILE A 85 7.03 10.39 -7.70
N GLY A 86 7.96 9.43 -7.68
CA GLY A 86 7.63 8.01 -7.77
C GLY A 86 7.18 7.58 -9.17
N HIS A 87 7.79 8.15 -10.23
CA HIS A 87 7.47 7.89 -11.64
C HIS A 87 7.24 6.41 -11.96
N ARG A 88 8.17 5.53 -11.56
CA ARG A 88 8.09 4.10 -11.82
C ARG A 88 6.79 3.46 -11.30
N TRP A 89 6.34 3.85 -10.11
CA TRP A 89 5.11 3.32 -9.53
C TRP A 89 3.87 3.84 -10.26
N LYS A 90 3.87 5.10 -10.67
CA LYS A 90 2.80 5.69 -11.48
C LYS A 90 2.70 5.00 -12.84
N GLU A 91 3.84 4.77 -13.50
CA GLU A 91 3.92 4.06 -14.78
C GLU A 91 3.43 2.61 -14.68
N TYR A 92 3.72 1.91 -13.58
CA TYR A 92 3.21 0.56 -13.35
C TYR A 92 1.68 0.55 -13.32
N HIS A 93 1.09 1.49 -12.59
CA HIS A 93 -0.37 1.60 -12.49
C HIS A 93 -1.00 1.99 -13.83
N GLU A 94 -0.37 2.90 -14.59
CA GLU A 94 -0.81 3.26 -15.94
C GLU A 94 -0.85 2.04 -16.86
N VAL A 95 0.26 1.29 -16.92
CA VAL A 95 0.42 0.12 -17.79
C VAL A 95 -0.55 -1.02 -17.43
N LEU A 96 -0.94 -1.11 -16.17
CA LEU A 96 -1.91 -2.11 -15.70
C LEU A 96 -3.37 -1.60 -15.75
N GLY A 97 -3.64 -0.40 -16.27
CA GLY A 97 -4.99 0.17 -16.30
C GLY A 97 -5.51 0.61 -14.92
N LEU A 98 -4.64 0.75 -13.93
CA LEU A 98 -4.91 1.08 -12.53
C LEU A 98 -4.61 2.55 -12.18
N LYS A 99 -4.54 3.44 -13.18
CA LYS A 99 -4.21 4.86 -13.00
C LYS A 99 -5.15 5.58 -12.01
N SER A 100 -6.43 5.19 -11.99
CA SER A 100 -7.44 5.75 -11.09
C SER A 100 -7.04 5.69 -9.61
N ILE A 101 -6.29 4.64 -9.21
CA ILE A 101 -5.75 4.49 -7.85
C ILE A 101 -4.78 5.62 -7.52
N VAL A 102 -3.89 5.95 -8.46
CA VAL A 102 -2.89 7.03 -8.30
C VAL A 102 -3.59 8.38 -8.17
N ASP A 103 -4.54 8.64 -9.06
CA ASP A 103 -5.23 9.93 -9.15
C ASP A 103 -6.07 10.19 -7.89
N PHE A 104 -6.92 9.23 -7.50
CA PHE A 104 -7.73 9.33 -6.29
C PHE A 104 -6.88 9.45 -5.02
N SER A 105 -5.76 8.70 -4.94
CA SER A 105 -4.84 8.80 -3.80
C SER A 105 -4.29 10.21 -3.64
N TRP A 106 -3.92 10.85 -4.75
CA TRP A 106 -3.39 12.21 -4.74
C TRP A 106 -4.45 13.25 -4.40
N GLU A 107 -5.66 13.12 -4.94
CA GLU A 107 -6.80 13.97 -4.58
C GLU A 107 -7.10 13.92 -3.08
N THR A 108 -7.08 12.72 -2.49
CA THR A 108 -7.30 12.52 -1.05
C THR A 108 -6.22 13.22 -0.22
N VAL A 109 -4.95 13.09 -0.63
CA VAL A 109 -3.82 13.77 0.03
C VAL A 109 -3.96 15.29 -0.03
N GLN A 110 -4.31 15.83 -1.20
CA GLN A 110 -4.49 17.28 -1.36
C GLN A 110 -5.65 17.81 -0.51
N LYS A 111 -6.70 17.01 -0.34
CA LYS A 111 -7.83 17.38 0.52
C LYS A 111 -7.49 17.32 2.01
N GLU A 112 -6.82 16.26 2.47
CA GLU A 112 -6.63 15.99 3.90
C GLU A 112 -5.31 16.48 4.48
N LYS A 113 -4.29 16.65 3.64
CA LYS A 113 -2.87 16.86 4.02
C LYS A 113 -2.23 18.00 3.22
N HIS A 114 -2.99 19.05 2.94
CA HIS A 114 -2.62 20.18 2.08
C HIS A 114 -1.39 20.97 2.56
N ASP A 115 -1.09 20.98 3.87
CA ASP A 115 0.01 21.75 4.46
C ASP A 115 1.08 20.87 5.16
N LEU A 116 1.46 19.79 4.47
CA LEU A 116 2.63 18.98 4.81
C LEU A 116 3.83 19.30 3.89
N ILE A 117 5.01 18.84 4.29
CA ILE A 117 6.15 18.72 3.38
C ILE A 117 5.94 17.43 2.58
N HIS A 118 5.61 17.55 1.30
CA HIS A 118 5.42 16.40 0.42
C HIS A 118 6.79 15.83 0.01
N ILE A 119 7.13 14.64 0.50
CA ILE A 119 8.43 13.98 0.26
C ILE A 119 8.34 13.05 -0.95
N LEU A 120 7.29 12.24 -1.04
CA LEU A 120 7.02 11.35 -2.16
C LEU A 120 5.57 11.51 -2.60
N ASP A 121 5.34 11.75 -3.88
CA ASP A 121 4.00 11.93 -4.47
C ASP A 121 3.25 10.58 -4.53
N PHE A 122 3.80 9.54 -5.16
CA PHE A 122 3.18 8.21 -5.17
C PHE A 122 4.18 7.03 -5.01
N PRO A 123 3.94 6.09 -4.08
CA PRO A 123 2.93 6.15 -3.01
C PRO A 123 3.20 7.31 -2.05
N TYR A 124 2.17 8.02 -1.61
CA TYR A 124 2.35 9.29 -0.90
C TYR A 124 3.11 9.13 0.43
N ASN A 125 4.13 9.96 0.64
CA ASN A 125 4.78 10.13 1.93
C ASN A 125 5.02 11.61 2.19
N GLY A 126 4.71 12.08 3.40
CA GLY A 126 4.86 13.47 3.78
C GLY A 126 5.11 13.64 5.27
N GLU A 127 5.83 14.70 5.62
CA GLU A 127 6.21 15.01 7.00
C GLU A 127 5.56 16.31 7.50
N THR A 128 5.32 16.35 8.80
CA THR A 128 4.84 17.53 9.52
C THR A 128 5.87 18.67 9.45
N ARG A 129 5.44 19.89 9.18
CA ARG A 129 6.35 21.04 9.26
C ARG A 129 6.73 21.31 10.70
N ARG A 130 7.95 21.82 10.91
CA ARG A 130 8.47 22.13 12.24
C ARG A 130 7.53 23.00 13.10
N PRO A 131 6.89 24.08 12.60
CA PRO A 131 5.99 24.89 13.44
C PRO A 131 4.79 24.10 13.98
N GLN A 132 4.12 23.34 13.11
CA GLN A 132 2.97 22.51 13.48
C GLN A 132 3.37 21.40 14.47
N LEU A 133 4.55 20.80 14.26
CA LEU A 133 5.07 19.77 15.16
C LEU A 133 5.36 20.29 16.57
N LEU A 134 5.70 21.58 16.70
CA LEU A 134 6.05 22.21 17.98
C LEU A 134 4.86 22.89 18.67
N GLU A 135 3.68 22.91 18.05
CA GLU A 135 2.49 23.60 18.58
C GLU A 135 1.97 22.98 19.89
N GLY A 136 2.11 21.65 20.04
CA GLY A 136 1.63 20.97 21.23
C GLY A 136 2.06 19.51 21.31
N LYS A 137 1.60 18.82 22.35
CA LYS A 137 1.90 17.38 22.57
C LYS A 137 1.08 16.45 21.68
N ILE A 138 -0.05 16.92 21.17
CA ILE A 138 -0.95 16.16 20.30
C ILE A 138 -0.95 16.89 18.96
N THR A 139 -0.43 16.24 17.93
CA THR A 139 -0.44 16.75 16.55
C THR A 139 -1.85 16.57 15.98
N SER A 140 -2.44 17.63 15.44
CA SER A 140 -3.71 17.56 14.72
C SER A 140 -3.65 16.55 13.58
N ASN A 141 -4.75 15.87 13.30
CA ASN A 141 -4.79 14.79 12.30
C ASN A 141 -4.30 15.24 10.92
N GLU A 142 -4.65 16.46 10.46
CA GLU A 142 -4.19 17.01 9.18
C GLU A 142 -2.66 17.18 9.10
N TYR A 143 -2.00 17.39 10.24
CA TYR A 143 -0.56 17.57 10.36
C TYR A 143 0.19 16.28 10.71
N HIS A 144 -0.49 15.19 11.03
CA HIS A 144 0.18 13.92 11.29
C HIS A 144 0.86 13.41 10.02
N PHE A 145 2.14 13.03 10.14
CA PHE A 145 2.94 12.52 9.02
C PHE A 145 2.24 11.32 8.35
N VAL A 146 2.49 11.13 7.06
CA VAL A 146 1.89 10.05 6.28
C VAL A 146 3.00 9.20 5.68
N ARG A 147 2.85 7.88 5.81
CA ARG A 147 3.74 6.90 5.21
C ARG A 147 2.92 5.84 4.49
N ASN A 148 2.83 5.94 3.16
CA ASN A 148 2.16 4.93 2.36
C ASN A 148 3.16 4.11 1.53
N HIS A 149 2.83 2.82 1.38
CA HIS A 149 3.54 1.87 0.51
C HIS A 149 2.80 1.60 -0.81
N GLY A 150 1.57 2.08 -0.94
CA GLY A 150 0.72 1.94 -2.12
C GLY A 150 -0.27 3.10 -2.24
N GLY A 151 -1.31 2.92 -3.05
CA GLY A 151 -2.43 3.85 -3.10
C GLY A 151 -3.22 3.90 -1.79
N VAL A 152 -3.95 4.99 -1.59
CA VAL A 152 -4.90 5.15 -0.49
C VAL A 152 -6.17 4.36 -0.83
N PRO A 153 -6.54 3.34 -0.05
CA PRO A 153 -7.77 2.59 -0.31
C PRO A 153 -8.98 3.44 0.09
N ASN A 154 -10.05 3.38 -0.70
CA ASN A 154 -11.33 3.98 -0.38
C ASN A 154 -12.31 2.87 0.02
N ILE A 155 -12.52 2.72 1.32
CA ILE A 155 -13.30 1.62 1.89
C ILE A 155 -14.59 2.18 2.48
N LYS A 156 -15.74 1.66 2.03
CA LYS A 156 -17.02 1.94 2.69
C LYS A 156 -17.05 1.26 4.05
N GLU A 157 -17.45 1.99 5.09
CA GLU A 157 -17.38 1.50 6.47
C GLU A 157 -18.22 0.23 6.71
N ASP A 158 -19.38 0.15 6.07
CA ASP A 158 -20.31 -0.99 6.14
C ASP A 158 -19.77 -2.26 5.46
N GLU A 159 -18.86 -2.10 4.49
CA GLU A 159 -18.20 -3.18 3.75
C GLU A 159 -16.81 -3.53 4.34
N PHE A 160 -16.37 -2.84 5.40
CA PHE A 160 -15.11 -3.15 6.05
C PHE A 160 -15.19 -4.48 6.79
N GLU A 161 -14.19 -5.34 6.55
CA GLU A 161 -14.01 -6.61 7.24
C GLU A 161 -12.56 -6.75 7.71
N LEU A 162 -12.38 -7.15 8.98
CA LEU A 162 -11.13 -7.62 9.56
C LEU A 162 -11.14 -9.14 9.67
N GLU A 163 -10.18 -9.81 9.04
CA GLU A 163 -9.97 -11.25 9.17
C GLU A 163 -8.86 -11.54 10.18
N ILE A 164 -9.16 -12.37 11.19
CA ILE A 164 -8.18 -12.92 12.13
C ILE A 164 -8.03 -14.41 11.79
N GLY A 165 -6.96 -14.74 11.08
CA GLY A 165 -6.61 -16.10 10.64
C GLY A 165 -5.29 -16.62 11.24
N GLY A 166 -4.72 -17.64 10.60
CA GLY A 166 -3.43 -18.23 10.99
C GLY A 166 -3.53 -19.24 12.14
N LEU A 167 -2.56 -19.22 13.05
CA LEU A 167 -2.45 -20.16 14.18
C LEU A 167 -3.39 -19.75 15.34
N VAL A 168 -4.68 -19.74 15.07
CA VAL A 168 -5.74 -19.46 16.05
C VAL A 168 -6.67 -20.66 16.19
N LYS A 169 -7.34 -20.78 17.33
CA LYS A 169 -8.30 -21.88 17.56
C LYS A 169 -9.48 -21.83 16.58
N THR A 170 -9.99 -20.63 16.33
CA THR A 170 -11.12 -20.39 15.43
C THR A 170 -10.86 -19.10 14.66
N PRO A 171 -10.63 -19.16 13.35
CA PRO A 171 -10.56 -17.97 12.51
C PRO A 171 -11.88 -17.20 12.57
N VAL A 172 -11.81 -15.87 12.56
CA VAL A 172 -13.01 -15.00 12.62
C VAL A 172 -12.91 -13.85 11.63
N LYS A 173 -14.07 -13.39 11.17
CA LYS A 173 -14.25 -12.17 10.37
C LYS A 173 -15.11 -11.21 11.18
N LEU A 174 -14.67 -9.95 11.30
CA LEU A 174 -15.30 -8.92 12.12
C LEU A 174 -15.61 -7.70 11.26
N SER A 175 -16.85 -7.23 11.30
CA SER A 175 -17.24 -5.97 10.66
C SER A 175 -16.81 -4.77 11.49
N MET A 176 -16.81 -3.56 10.90
CA MET A 176 -16.59 -2.33 11.67
C MET A 176 -17.63 -2.17 12.80
N LYS A 177 -18.87 -2.63 12.59
CA LYS A 177 -19.92 -2.63 13.62
C LYS A 177 -19.56 -3.52 14.80
N ASP A 178 -18.98 -4.70 14.54
CA ASP A 178 -18.53 -5.60 15.61
C ASP A 178 -17.39 -4.97 16.43
N LEU A 179 -16.45 -4.32 15.76
CA LEU A 179 -15.30 -3.67 16.40
C LEU A 179 -15.72 -2.47 17.27
N LYS A 180 -16.77 -1.76 16.87
CA LYS A 180 -17.33 -0.61 17.62
C LYS A 180 -18.31 -1.02 18.73
N ASP A 181 -18.67 -2.29 18.84
CA ASP A 181 -19.64 -2.78 19.83
C ASP A 181 -18.98 -2.96 21.23
N PRO A 182 -19.32 -2.12 22.23
CA PRO A 182 -18.71 -2.20 23.56
C PRO A 182 -19.09 -3.48 24.33
N SER A 183 -20.14 -4.20 23.92
CA SER A 183 -20.49 -5.50 24.50
C SER A 183 -19.56 -6.62 24.01
N LYS A 184 -18.89 -6.42 22.87
CA LYS A 184 -17.89 -7.35 22.31
C LYS A 184 -16.48 -6.96 22.68
N PHE A 185 -16.14 -5.67 22.56
CA PHE A 185 -14.78 -5.17 22.82
C PHE A 185 -14.80 -3.87 23.64
N PRO A 186 -14.11 -3.82 24.80
CA PRO A 186 -13.99 -2.57 25.54
C PRO A 186 -13.13 -1.56 24.76
N SER A 187 -13.57 -0.30 24.74
CA SER A 187 -12.78 0.79 24.16
C SER A 187 -11.74 1.31 25.15
N VAL A 188 -10.53 1.56 24.66
CA VAL A 188 -9.42 2.12 25.46
C VAL A 188 -8.82 3.33 24.74
N PHE A 189 -8.45 4.36 25.50
CA PHE A 189 -7.76 5.54 25.00
C PHE A 189 -6.33 5.55 25.56
N PHE A 190 -5.34 5.51 24.68
CA PHE A 190 -3.94 5.62 25.06
C PHE A 190 -3.41 7.01 24.73
N VAL A 191 -3.07 7.77 25.76
CA VAL A 191 -2.31 9.01 25.61
C VAL A 191 -0.91 8.72 26.11
N PRO A 192 0.13 8.69 25.24
CA PRO A 192 1.51 8.57 25.68
C PRO A 192 1.89 9.82 26.48
N SER A 193 1.67 9.76 27.79
CA SER A 193 2.12 10.76 28.75
C SER A 193 3.25 10.14 29.58
N HIS A 194 4.38 10.85 29.66
CA HIS A 194 5.46 10.53 30.60
C HIS A 194 5.08 10.72 32.09
N LYS A 195 3.80 10.99 32.40
CA LYS A 195 3.22 10.86 33.74
C LYS A 195 1.78 10.35 33.63
N ALA A 196 1.58 9.09 33.99
CA ALA A 196 0.27 8.51 34.20
C ALA A 196 -0.39 9.19 35.41
N TYR A 197 -1.34 10.08 35.16
CA TYR A 197 -2.43 10.30 36.10
C TYR A 197 -3.63 9.57 35.54
N SER A 198 -4.15 8.63 36.33
CA SER A 198 -5.33 7.83 36.03
C SER A 198 -6.48 8.73 35.60
N ILE A 199 -6.93 8.60 34.35
CA ILE A 199 -8.19 9.17 33.93
C ILE A 199 -9.29 8.20 34.37
N GLN A 200 -9.79 8.37 35.60
CA GLN A 200 -11.07 7.80 35.98
C GLN A 200 -12.15 8.56 35.21
N HIS A 201 -12.99 7.83 34.47
CA HIS A 201 -14.17 8.41 33.82
C HIS A 201 -15.14 8.93 34.90
N PRO A 202 -15.65 10.17 34.80
CA PRO A 202 -16.74 10.61 35.65
C PRO A 202 -18.02 9.90 35.21
N THR A 203 -18.46 8.90 35.97
CA THR A 203 -19.83 8.39 35.93
C THR A 203 -20.76 9.42 36.56
N GLY A 204 -21.12 10.44 35.79
CA GLY A 204 -22.10 11.46 36.18
C GLY A 204 -23.51 11.07 35.75
N LYS A 205 -24.27 10.45 36.66
CA LYS A 205 -25.75 10.42 36.60
C LYS A 205 -26.27 11.86 36.63
N SER A 206 -27.12 12.28 35.68
CA SER A 206 -27.90 13.50 35.84
C SER A 206 -29.04 13.24 36.83
N ARG A 207 -29.18 14.15 37.80
CA ARG A 207 -30.42 14.36 38.54
C ARG A 207 -31.44 15.08 37.66
#